data_AF-A0A840V495-F1
#
_entry.id   AF-A0A840V495-F1
#
_cell.length_a   1.000
_cell.length_b   1.000
_cell.length_c   1.000
_cell.angle_alpha   90.00
_cell.angle_beta   90.00
_cell.angle_gamma   90.00
#
_symmetry.space_group_name_H-M   'P 1'
#
loop_
_entity.id
_entity.type
_entity.pdbx_description
1 polymer ?
#
loop_
_entity_poly.entity_id
_entity_poly.type
_entity_poly.pdbx_seq_one_letter_code
_entity_poly.pdbx_strand_id
1 'polypeptide(L)'
;MIIRSTLVSLTLAVSGGSLWAWSAQQLDTKGRFESHPNPLGIQRSPYGQVIAMAFQAPVDKDWHGGIEIHEHDHDHAPDPDHDHDHEEAHSDHHDDGHDHDHDHDHEEAHSDDHDHEGDSAGTTPESLPFLERLERAVSHRNNPRAPTAAHQFYIRQQIEKKLRFAYNLDPSHYANYASYHLFLKESSLGTSTLKGPQKIRHMVALAENTIRYGLNDNTGDPRPALTASAAAYNVLELMIEDEPDSYTAADFDRPLTVLNFCLKRHLDLLELSRQSGLWDLLSSARQEEILQRGNLGLKLRDSALATLNRRYPDHEFPAPR
;
A
#
# COMPACT_ATOMS: atom_id res chain seq x y z
N MET A 1 -22.58 29.34 -41.44
CA MET A 1 -21.89 28.14 -40.91
C MET A 1 -21.74 28.17 -39.37
N ILE A 2 -21.46 29.33 -38.78
CA ILE A 2 -21.28 29.52 -37.32
C ILE A 2 -22.53 29.16 -36.47
N ILE A 3 -23.73 29.50 -36.93
CA ILE A 3 -25.00 29.28 -36.19
C ILE A 3 -25.33 27.78 -36.00
N ARG A 4 -24.88 26.90 -36.91
CA ARG A 4 -25.14 25.45 -36.79
C ARG A 4 -24.21 24.78 -35.77
N SER A 5 -22.97 25.25 -35.66
CA SER A 5 -22.00 24.74 -34.68
C SER A 5 -22.40 25.10 -33.25
N THR A 6 -22.83 26.34 -33.00
CA THR A 6 -23.26 26.76 -31.67
C THR A 6 -24.52 26.04 -31.20
N LEU A 7 -25.47 25.80 -32.12
CA LEU A 7 -26.70 25.10 -31.78
C LEU A 7 -26.45 23.62 -31.41
N VAL A 8 -25.53 22.95 -32.12
CA VAL A 8 -25.12 21.56 -31.84
C VAL A 8 -24.37 21.46 -30.51
N SER A 9 -23.43 22.38 -30.23
CA SER A 9 -22.73 22.40 -28.94
C SER A 9 -23.67 22.66 -27.77
N LEU A 10 -24.65 23.54 -27.94
CA LEU A 10 -25.64 23.82 -26.89
C LEU A 10 -26.55 22.61 -26.64
N THR A 11 -26.99 21.91 -27.70
CA THR A 11 -27.80 20.70 -27.56
C THR A 11 -27.02 19.58 -26.90
N LEU A 12 -25.73 19.41 -27.21
CA LEU A 12 -24.84 18.45 -26.54
C LEU A 12 -24.63 18.81 -25.06
N ALA A 13 -24.40 20.08 -24.74
CA ALA A 13 -24.22 20.52 -23.36
C ALA A 13 -25.49 20.33 -22.52
N VAL A 14 -26.66 20.68 -23.07
CA VAL A 14 -27.96 20.52 -22.39
C VAL A 14 -28.32 19.05 -22.24
N SER A 15 -28.13 18.24 -23.27
CA SER A 15 -28.40 16.79 -23.19
C SER A 15 -27.44 16.09 -22.23
N GLY A 16 -26.15 16.44 -22.26
CA GLY A 16 -25.15 15.97 -21.30
C GLY A 16 -25.50 16.33 -19.86
N GLY A 17 -25.87 17.59 -19.60
CA GLY A 17 -26.29 18.05 -18.26
C GLY A 17 -27.58 17.38 -17.78
N SER A 18 -28.53 17.14 -18.68
CA SER A 18 -29.80 16.46 -18.36
C SER A 18 -29.59 14.98 -18.02
N LEU A 19 -28.72 14.29 -18.77
CA LEU A 19 -28.36 12.90 -18.49
C LEU A 19 -27.62 12.77 -17.15
N TRP A 20 -26.78 13.74 -16.84
CA TRP A 20 -26.09 13.87 -15.55
C TRP A 20 -27.07 14.04 -14.39
N ALA A 21 -28.02 14.98 -14.51
CA ALA A 21 -29.03 15.24 -13.49
C ALA A 21 -29.95 14.04 -13.27
N TRP A 22 -30.31 13.32 -14.34
CA TRP A 22 -31.13 12.12 -14.26
C TRP A 22 -30.38 10.95 -13.60
N SER A 23 -29.13 10.71 -13.97
CA SER A 23 -28.27 9.71 -13.32
C SER A 23 -28.02 10.03 -11.84
N ALA A 24 -27.90 11.31 -11.50
CA ALA A 24 -27.76 11.76 -10.11
C ALA A 24 -29.06 11.64 -9.29
N GLN A 25 -30.22 11.35 -9.88
CA GLN A 25 -31.51 11.25 -9.17
C GLN A 25 -31.95 9.81 -8.84
N GLN A 26 -31.27 8.77 -9.34
CA GLN A 26 -31.59 7.39 -8.98
C GLN A 26 -31.09 7.05 -7.58
N LEU A 27 -31.94 7.28 -6.59
CA LEU A 27 -31.81 6.78 -5.22
C LEU A 27 -32.57 5.45 -5.09
N ASP A 28 -31.89 4.39 -4.65
CA ASP A 28 -32.48 3.12 -4.18
C ASP A 28 -33.45 3.38 -3.01
N THR A 29 -34.39 2.46 -2.80
CA THR A 29 -35.29 2.30 -1.65
C THR A 29 -34.63 2.46 -0.26
N LYS A 30 -33.28 2.37 -0.18
CA LYS A 30 -32.49 2.62 1.03
C LYS A 30 -31.88 4.04 1.12
N GLY A 31 -32.28 4.97 0.26
CA GLY A 31 -31.77 6.35 0.24
C GLY A 31 -30.30 6.47 -0.19
N ARG A 32 -29.80 5.49 -0.96
CA ARG A 32 -28.44 5.47 -1.52
C ARG A 32 -28.52 5.57 -3.03
N PHE A 33 -27.57 6.25 -3.67
CA PHE A 33 -27.53 6.24 -5.13
C PHE A 33 -27.36 4.80 -5.64
N GLU A 34 -28.26 4.37 -6.52
CA GLU A 34 -28.26 3.03 -7.13
C GLU A 34 -27.05 2.89 -8.09
N SER A 35 -26.58 4.03 -8.60
CA SER A 35 -25.33 4.18 -9.36
C SER A 35 -24.33 5.00 -8.54
N HIS A 36 -23.09 4.52 -8.38
CA HIS A 36 -22.00 5.41 -7.96
C HIS A 36 -21.70 6.30 -9.18
N PRO A 37 -21.98 7.61 -9.15
CA PRO A 37 -21.72 8.46 -10.30
C PRO A 37 -20.21 8.41 -10.59
N ASN A 38 -19.87 7.90 -11.77
CA ASN A 38 -18.52 7.95 -12.35
C ASN A 38 -18.51 9.08 -13.39
N PRO A 39 -18.51 10.35 -12.95
CA PRO A 39 -18.61 11.47 -13.87
C PRO A 39 -17.45 11.41 -14.86
N LEU A 40 -17.78 11.49 -16.15
CA LEU A 40 -16.83 11.42 -17.26
C LEU A 40 -16.09 10.07 -17.39
N GLY A 41 -16.55 9.03 -16.68
CA GLY A 41 -15.93 7.69 -16.78
C GLY A 41 -14.51 7.62 -16.21
N ILE A 42 -14.10 8.59 -15.38
CA ILE A 42 -12.70 8.70 -14.92
C ILE A 42 -12.30 7.51 -14.04
N GLN A 43 -13.16 7.07 -13.14
CA GLN A 43 -12.89 5.89 -12.30
C GLN A 43 -12.71 4.66 -13.20
N ARG A 44 -11.67 3.88 -12.93
CA ARG A 44 -11.35 2.64 -13.65
C ARG A 44 -11.03 2.86 -15.14
N SER A 45 -10.65 4.07 -15.51
CA SER A 45 -10.14 4.38 -16.85
C SER A 45 -8.62 4.56 -16.84
N PRO A 46 -7.94 4.54 -18.00
CA PRO A 46 -6.52 4.89 -18.08
C PRO A 46 -6.19 6.26 -17.48
N TYR A 47 -7.09 7.25 -17.62
CA TYR A 47 -6.92 8.55 -16.98
C TYR A 47 -7.02 8.47 -15.45
N GLY A 48 -7.96 7.66 -14.96
CA GLY A 48 -8.09 7.36 -13.53
C GLY A 48 -6.82 6.75 -12.96
N GLN A 49 -6.18 5.83 -13.68
CA GLN A 49 -4.90 5.21 -13.27
C GLN A 49 -3.78 6.24 -13.11
N VAL A 50 -3.64 7.16 -14.06
CA VAL A 50 -2.65 8.25 -13.97
C VAL A 50 -2.92 9.14 -12.77
N ILE A 51 -4.18 9.52 -12.55
CA ILE A 51 -4.56 10.32 -11.38
C ILE A 51 -4.28 9.53 -10.10
N ALA A 52 -4.63 8.24 -10.04
CA ALA A 52 -4.40 7.39 -8.88
C ALA A 52 -2.92 7.32 -8.50
N MET A 53 -2.01 7.20 -9.48
CA MET A 53 -0.57 7.24 -9.24
C MET A 53 -0.13 8.63 -8.74
N ALA A 54 -0.66 9.72 -9.28
CA ALA A 54 -0.33 11.07 -8.82
C ALA A 54 -0.76 11.32 -7.35
N PHE A 55 -1.70 10.54 -6.81
CA PHE A 55 -2.09 10.60 -5.40
C PHE A 55 -1.12 9.91 -4.44
N GLN A 56 -0.11 9.16 -4.93
CA GLN A 56 0.88 8.52 -4.07
C GLN A 56 1.77 9.55 -3.37
N ALA A 57 2.34 10.51 -4.10
CA ALA A 57 3.18 11.56 -3.51
C ALA A 57 2.48 12.38 -2.39
N PRO A 58 1.23 12.87 -2.55
CA PRO A 58 0.56 13.58 -1.47
C PRO A 58 0.04 12.67 -0.34
N VAL A 59 -0.02 11.35 -0.52
CA VAL A 59 -0.28 10.39 0.57
C VAL A 59 1.00 10.17 1.36
N ASP A 60 2.10 9.88 0.66
CA ASP A 60 3.44 9.68 1.19
C ASP A 60 3.89 10.89 2.04
N LYS A 61 3.71 12.10 1.50
CA LYS A 61 3.98 13.34 2.22
C LYS A 61 3.19 13.46 3.53
N ASP A 62 1.89 13.20 3.50
CA ASP A 62 1.05 13.33 4.70
C ASP A 62 1.38 12.25 5.73
N TRP A 63 1.80 11.08 5.25
CA TRP A 63 2.21 9.94 6.07
C TRP A 63 3.54 10.22 6.77
N HIS A 64 4.61 10.46 6.02
CA HIS A 64 5.95 10.69 6.57
C HIS A 64 6.12 12.08 7.20
N GLY A 65 5.52 13.12 6.62
CA GLY A 65 5.60 14.50 7.14
C GLY A 65 4.58 14.82 8.24
N GLY A 66 3.61 13.92 8.49
CA GLY A 66 2.51 14.15 9.43
C GLY A 66 2.39 13.15 10.57
N ILE A 67 2.83 11.90 10.37
CA ILE A 67 2.63 10.78 11.32
C ILE A 67 3.97 10.18 11.79
N GLU A 68 4.95 9.98 10.90
CA GLU A 68 6.19 9.23 11.22
C GLU A 68 7.39 10.05 11.69
N ILE A 69 7.25 11.35 11.95
CA ILE A 69 8.39 12.15 12.44
C ILE A 69 8.76 11.63 13.83
N HIS A 70 9.91 10.94 13.88
CA HIS A 70 10.55 10.39 15.07
C HIS A 70 10.54 11.39 16.24
N GLU A 71 10.15 10.91 17.43
CA GLU A 71 10.23 11.63 18.71
C GLU A 71 11.69 11.79 19.21
N HIS A 72 12.64 12.14 18.34
CA HIS A 72 14.07 12.21 18.70
C HIS A 72 14.60 13.61 19.02
N ASP A 73 13.77 14.66 18.97
CA ASP A 73 14.16 15.95 19.54
C ASP A 73 13.65 16.03 20.98
N HIS A 74 14.31 15.30 21.87
CA HIS A 74 14.45 15.81 23.22
C HIS A 74 15.30 17.07 23.12
N ASP A 75 14.62 18.22 23.15
CA ASP A 75 15.22 19.51 23.49
C ASP A 75 15.93 19.35 24.84
N HIS A 76 17.20 18.93 24.81
CA HIS A 76 18.14 19.26 25.86
C HIS A 76 18.34 20.77 25.76
N ALA A 77 17.48 21.51 26.45
CA ALA A 77 17.84 22.85 26.86
C ALA A 77 19.23 22.75 27.52
N PRO A 78 20.23 23.53 27.07
CA PRO A 78 21.50 23.55 27.76
C PRO A 78 21.23 24.19 29.11
N ASP A 79 21.16 23.37 30.15
CA ASP A 79 21.29 23.85 31.53
C ASP A 79 22.69 24.45 31.63
N PRO A 80 22.84 25.76 31.90
CA PRO A 80 24.13 26.29 32.29
C PRO A 80 24.38 25.87 33.73
N ASP A 81 25.60 25.44 34.01
CA ASP A 81 26.15 25.21 35.35
C ASP A 81 25.95 23.80 35.90
N HIS A 82 26.75 22.85 35.42
CA HIS A 82 27.36 21.86 36.32
C HIS A 82 28.79 21.55 35.87
N ASP A 83 29.72 22.38 36.35
CA ASP A 83 31.11 22.01 36.56
C ASP A 83 31.17 20.79 37.46
N HIS A 84 31.60 19.65 36.91
CA HIS A 84 32.23 18.61 37.70
C HIS A 84 33.44 18.07 36.92
N ASP A 85 34.57 18.72 37.15
CA ASP A 85 35.86 18.04 37.23
C ASP A 85 35.70 16.78 38.08
N HIS A 86 36.00 15.60 37.55
CA HIS A 86 36.65 14.56 38.35
C HIS A 86 37.51 13.64 37.49
N GLU A 87 38.72 13.51 38.01
CA GLU A 87 39.92 12.90 37.49
C GLU A 87 39.83 11.38 37.29
N GLU A 88 40.82 10.90 36.54
CA GLU A 88 41.26 9.52 36.41
C GLU A 88 41.20 8.71 37.71
N ALA A 89 40.70 7.47 37.61
CA ALA A 89 41.22 6.36 38.40
C ALA A 89 40.97 5.03 37.67
N HIS A 90 42.07 4.40 37.26
CA HIS A 90 42.16 3.03 36.79
C HIS A 90 41.79 2.02 37.89
N SER A 91 41.19 0.88 37.52
CA SER A 91 41.60 -0.42 38.07
C SER A 91 41.17 -1.59 37.19
N ASP A 92 42.13 -2.47 36.96
CA ASP A 92 42.24 -3.62 36.06
C ASP A 92 41.36 -4.86 36.36
N HIS A 93 41.35 -5.75 35.34
CA HIS A 93 41.33 -7.25 35.40
C HIS A 93 39.98 -7.97 35.64
N HIS A 94 39.56 -9.03 34.94
CA HIS A 94 40.19 -10.15 34.20
C HIS A 94 39.30 -10.55 32.99
N ASP A 95 39.82 -10.90 31.80
CA ASP A 95 40.38 -12.20 31.35
C ASP A 95 39.41 -13.39 31.46
N ASP A 96 38.87 -13.82 30.31
CA ASP A 96 38.64 -15.23 29.96
C ASP A 96 38.25 -15.31 28.47
N GLY A 97 39.17 -15.84 27.67
CA GLY A 97 39.03 -16.04 26.24
C GLY A 97 38.18 -17.25 25.88
N HIS A 98 37.49 -17.14 24.74
CA HIS A 98 37.15 -18.28 23.90
C HIS A 98 37.22 -17.86 22.42
N ASP A 99 38.29 -18.30 21.77
CA ASP A 99 38.40 -18.42 20.32
C ASP A 99 37.42 -19.48 19.82
N HIS A 100 36.60 -19.14 18.83
CA HIS A 100 36.16 -20.10 17.82
C HIS A 100 35.98 -19.41 16.47
N ASP A 101 36.76 -19.90 15.52
CA ASP A 101 36.81 -19.57 14.11
C ASP A 101 35.43 -19.69 13.43
N HIS A 102 35.07 -18.66 12.67
CA HIS A 102 33.99 -18.72 11.68
C HIS A 102 34.60 -18.58 10.28
N ASP A 103 34.82 -19.72 9.63
CA ASP A 103 34.97 -19.78 8.16
C ASP A 103 33.58 -19.72 7.53
N HIS A 104 33.22 -18.54 7.02
CA HIS A 104 32.18 -18.39 6.01
C HIS A 104 32.78 -17.72 4.78
N ASP A 105 33.17 -18.54 3.81
CA ASP A 105 33.40 -18.15 2.43
C ASP A 105 32.09 -17.62 1.83
N HIS A 106 31.97 -16.29 1.77
CA HIS A 106 31.10 -15.61 0.83
C HIS A 106 31.95 -14.62 0.05
N GLU A 107 32.43 -15.05 -1.13
CA GLU A 107 32.95 -14.13 -2.13
C GLU A 107 31.83 -13.24 -2.68
N GLU A 108 32.22 -11.98 -2.81
CA GLU A 108 31.48 -10.79 -3.17
C GLU A 108 30.99 -10.78 -4.62
N ALA A 109 29.84 -10.15 -4.85
CA ALA A 109 29.61 -9.37 -6.06
C ALA A 109 28.62 -8.23 -5.75
N HIS A 110 29.19 -7.04 -5.65
CA HIS A 110 28.64 -5.73 -5.33
C HIS A 110 27.26 -5.38 -5.91
N SER A 111 26.44 -4.71 -5.08
CA SER A 111 25.64 -3.57 -5.52
C SER A 111 25.29 -2.68 -4.33
N ASP A 112 25.96 -1.53 -4.30
CA ASP A 112 25.67 -0.28 -3.57
C ASP A 112 24.43 -0.26 -2.68
N ASP A 113 24.64 -0.58 -1.39
CA ASP A 113 23.76 -0.09 -0.33
C ASP A 113 24.41 1.18 0.24
N HIS A 114 23.70 2.29 0.16
CA HIS A 114 24.10 3.51 0.83
C HIS A 114 23.78 3.36 2.31
N ASP A 115 24.80 2.97 3.07
CA ASP A 115 24.84 3.12 4.52
C ASP A 115 24.56 4.58 4.89
N HIS A 116 23.38 4.82 5.46
CA HIS A 116 23.14 6.00 6.28
C HIS A 116 23.65 5.73 7.70
N GLU A 117 24.97 5.54 7.82
CA GLU A 117 25.66 5.74 9.08
C GLU A 117 25.60 7.23 9.45
N GLY A 118 25.28 7.47 10.72
CA GLY A 118 25.13 8.80 11.26
C GLY A 118 26.40 9.61 11.14
N ASP A 119 26.32 10.73 10.42
CA ASP A 119 27.12 11.89 10.72
C ASP A 119 26.35 13.16 10.34
N SER A 120 25.60 13.66 11.33
CA SER A 120 25.03 15.00 11.32
C SER A 120 26.15 16.03 11.47
N ALA A 121 26.85 16.30 10.38
CA ALA A 121 27.73 17.45 10.27
C ALA A 121 27.69 18.06 8.85
N GLY A 122 26.82 19.06 8.67
CA GLY A 122 27.17 20.22 7.83
C GLY A 122 26.83 20.22 6.34
N THR A 123 25.82 19.49 5.85
CA THR A 123 25.28 19.77 4.50
C THR A 123 24.30 20.94 4.57
N THR A 124 24.74 22.13 4.17
CA THR A 124 23.86 23.30 4.07
C THR A 124 22.76 23.04 3.03
N PRO A 125 21.51 23.52 3.25
CA PRO A 125 20.40 23.29 2.31
C PRO A 125 20.71 23.73 0.87
N GLU A 126 21.69 24.62 0.67
CA GLU A 126 22.07 25.15 -0.63
C GLU A 126 22.79 24.16 -1.55
N SER A 127 23.41 23.09 -1.02
CA SER A 127 24.16 22.13 -1.83
C SER A 127 23.30 21.02 -2.45
N LEU A 128 22.02 20.95 -2.13
CA LEU A 128 21.11 19.97 -2.72
C LEU A 128 20.60 20.44 -4.10
N PRO A 129 20.40 19.51 -5.05
CA PRO A 129 19.65 19.75 -6.27
C PRO A 129 18.33 20.47 -5.99
N PHE A 130 17.95 21.43 -6.84
CA PHE A 130 16.77 22.27 -6.63
C PHE A 130 15.48 21.48 -6.35
N LEU A 131 15.28 20.34 -7.03
CA LEU A 131 14.12 19.47 -6.82
C LEU A 131 14.13 18.82 -5.44
N GLU A 132 15.29 18.38 -4.97
CA GLU A 132 15.44 17.77 -3.65
C GLU A 132 15.28 18.79 -2.52
N ARG A 133 15.70 20.05 -2.74
CA ARG A 133 15.38 21.16 -1.82
C ARG A 133 13.89 21.47 -1.78
N LEU A 134 13.21 21.45 -2.92
CA LEU A 134 11.76 21.67 -2.97
C LEU A 134 11.02 20.53 -2.27
N GLU A 135 11.42 19.28 -2.55
CA GLU A 135 10.87 18.10 -1.90
C GLU A 135 11.05 18.16 -0.39
N ARG A 136 12.27 18.45 0.08
CA ARG A 136 12.58 18.65 1.50
C ARG A 136 11.82 19.83 2.11
N ALA A 137 11.73 20.96 1.42
CA ALA A 137 10.99 22.13 1.92
C ALA A 137 9.47 21.87 2.00
N VAL A 138 8.95 21.03 1.12
CA VAL A 138 7.53 20.65 1.09
C VAL A 138 7.21 19.64 2.20
N SER A 139 8.14 18.73 2.55
CA SER A 139 8.00 17.79 3.67
C SER A 139 8.40 18.38 5.03
N HIS A 140 9.16 19.47 5.06
CA HIS A 140 9.60 20.13 6.30
C HIS A 140 8.44 20.79 7.03
N ARG A 141 8.24 20.43 8.30
CA ARG A 141 7.23 21.04 9.14
C ARG A 141 7.66 22.45 9.54
N ASN A 142 6.79 23.44 9.35
CA ASN A 142 7.05 24.84 9.72
C ASN A 142 6.60 25.19 11.15
N ASN A 143 6.06 24.22 11.89
CA ASN A 143 5.62 24.38 13.27
C ASN A 143 6.60 23.63 14.20
N PRO A 144 7.16 24.28 15.24
CA PRO A 144 8.05 23.62 16.18
C PRO A 144 7.33 22.64 17.12
N ARG A 145 6.02 22.74 17.33
CA ARG A 145 5.29 21.91 18.32
C ARG A 145 4.77 20.60 17.75
N ALA A 146 5.09 19.46 18.38
CA ALA A 146 4.58 18.13 18.03
C ALA A 146 3.07 18.14 17.72
N PRO A 147 2.61 17.34 16.72
CA PRO A 147 1.21 17.37 16.32
C PRO A 147 0.34 16.82 17.45
N THR A 148 -0.72 17.54 17.80
CA THR A 148 -1.67 17.08 18.84
C THR A 148 -2.40 15.82 18.37
N ALA A 149 -2.93 15.01 19.30
CA ALA A 149 -3.72 13.81 18.95
C ALA A 149 -4.89 14.12 17.99
N ALA A 150 -5.55 15.27 18.17
CA ALA A 150 -6.62 15.71 17.27
C ALA A 150 -6.09 16.03 15.85
N HIS A 151 -4.89 16.61 15.75
CA HIS A 151 -4.25 16.90 14.47
C HIS A 151 -3.78 15.61 13.77
N GLN A 152 -3.17 14.68 14.51
CA GLN A 152 -2.79 13.35 13.98
C GLN A 152 -4.02 12.58 13.48
N PHE A 153 -5.13 12.61 14.24
CA PHE A 153 -6.38 11.99 13.80
C PHE A 153 -6.92 12.63 12.51
N TYR A 154 -6.86 13.97 12.40
CA TYR A 154 -7.24 14.66 11.18
C TYR A 154 -6.36 14.25 9.98
N ILE A 155 -5.03 14.18 10.16
CA ILE A 155 -4.10 13.75 9.11
C ILE A 155 -4.44 12.32 8.66
N ARG A 156 -4.57 11.36 9.60
CA ARG A 156 -4.98 9.98 9.30
C ARG A 156 -6.28 9.94 8.50
N GLN A 157 -7.25 10.78 8.84
CA GLN A 157 -8.51 10.86 8.10
C GLN A 157 -8.32 11.35 6.66
N GLN A 158 -7.43 12.32 6.43
CA GLN A 158 -7.12 12.82 5.08
C GLN A 158 -6.40 11.76 4.26
N ILE A 159 -5.45 11.04 4.85
CA ILE A 159 -4.75 9.95 4.17
C ILE A 159 -5.73 8.84 3.79
N GLU A 160 -6.59 8.41 4.71
CA GLU A 160 -7.59 7.38 4.43
C GLU A 160 -8.54 7.80 3.29
N LYS A 161 -8.95 9.08 3.24
CA LYS A 161 -9.77 9.62 2.13
C LYS A 161 -9.04 9.59 0.80
N LYS A 162 -7.76 9.98 0.79
CA LYS A 162 -6.91 9.97 -0.42
C LYS A 162 -6.67 8.54 -0.91
N LEU A 163 -6.35 7.62 -0.02
CA LEU A 163 -6.16 6.20 -0.32
C LEU A 163 -7.42 5.58 -0.92
N ARG A 164 -8.59 5.83 -0.31
CA ARG A 164 -9.88 5.38 -0.83
C ARG A 164 -10.17 5.96 -2.21
N PHE A 165 -9.86 7.24 -2.42
CA PHE A 165 -10.03 7.90 -3.71
C PHE A 165 -9.12 7.27 -4.78
N ALA A 166 -7.82 7.09 -4.48
CA ALA A 166 -6.86 6.45 -5.37
C ALA A 166 -7.25 5.01 -5.71
N TYR A 167 -7.73 4.24 -4.73
CA TYR A 167 -8.26 2.90 -4.94
C TYR A 167 -9.48 2.89 -5.88
N ASN A 168 -10.44 3.81 -5.68
CA ASN A 168 -11.63 3.87 -6.53
C ASN A 168 -11.29 4.23 -7.99
N LEU A 169 -10.22 5.01 -8.18
CA LEU A 169 -9.71 5.34 -9.51
C LEU A 169 -9.02 4.15 -10.18
N ASP A 170 -8.19 3.41 -9.44
CA ASP A 170 -7.51 2.22 -9.94
C ASP A 170 -7.45 1.10 -8.88
N PRO A 171 -8.44 0.19 -8.87
CA PRO A 171 -8.44 -0.97 -7.97
C PRO A 171 -7.38 -2.01 -8.33
N SER A 172 -6.79 -1.97 -9.54
CA SER A 172 -5.74 -2.91 -9.95
C SER A 172 -4.36 -2.51 -9.48
N HIS A 173 -4.19 -1.30 -8.94
CA HIS A 173 -2.91 -0.84 -8.44
C HIS A 173 -2.61 -1.45 -7.07
N TYR A 174 -1.57 -2.29 -7.00
CA TYR A 174 -1.17 -3.02 -5.79
C TYR A 174 -0.98 -2.10 -4.57
N ALA A 175 -0.15 -1.06 -4.68
CA ALA A 175 0.14 -0.18 -3.56
C ALA A 175 -1.11 0.53 -3.02
N ASN A 176 -1.94 1.10 -3.90
CA ASN A 176 -3.18 1.77 -3.50
C ASN A 176 -4.14 0.81 -2.76
N TYR A 177 -4.29 -0.42 -3.26
CA TYR A 177 -5.08 -1.44 -2.57
C TYR A 177 -4.47 -1.83 -1.22
N ALA A 178 -3.18 -2.16 -1.19
CA ALA A 178 -2.50 -2.66 0.01
C ALA A 178 -2.48 -1.61 1.12
N SER A 179 -2.11 -0.35 0.80
CA SER A 179 -2.13 0.75 1.76
C SER A 179 -3.55 1.05 2.25
N TYR A 180 -4.55 1.03 1.36
CA TYR A 180 -5.93 1.26 1.80
C TYR A 180 -6.43 0.11 2.70
N HIS A 181 -6.14 -1.14 2.35
CA HIS A 181 -6.46 -2.29 3.18
C HIS A 181 -5.78 -2.22 4.55
N LEU A 182 -4.50 -1.85 4.60
CA LEU A 182 -3.75 -1.67 5.86
C LEU A 182 -4.42 -0.62 6.75
N PHE A 183 -4.82 0.53 6.20
CA PHE A 183 -5.56 1.55 6.93
C PHE A 183 -6.90 1.06 7.46
N LEU A 184 -7.57 0.17 6.74
CA LEU A 184 -8.79 -0.45 7.22
C LEU A 184 -8.50 -1.49 8.29
N LYS A 185 -7.45 -2.30 8.16
CA LYS A 185 -7.10 -3.38 9.11
C LYS A 185 -6.59 -2.80 10.43
N GLU A 186 -5.62 -1.89 10.36
CA GLU A 186 -4.86 -1.45 11.52
C GLU A 186 -5.56 -0.29 12.25
N SER A 187 -5.91 -0.53 13.52
CA SER A 187 -6.69 0.43 14.32
C SER A 187 -5.90 1.67 14.72
N SER A 188 -4.58 1.55 14.81
CA SER A 188 -3.69 2.67 15.09
C SER A 188 -3.56 3.64 13.90
N LEU A 189 -3.76 3.15 12.68
CA LEU A 189 -3.61 3.90 11.44
C LEU A 189 -4.95 4.46 10.91
N GLY A 190 -6.00 3.65 10.93
CA GLY A 190 -7.30 3.99 10.38
C GLY A 190 -8.12 4.98 11.21
N THR A 191 -9.07 5.65 10.56
CA THR A 191 -10.07 6.51 11.23
C THR A 191 -11.48 5.95 11.17
N SER A 192 -11.62 4.73 10.64
CA SER A 192 -12.90 4.05 10.49
C SER A 192 -13.58 3.86 11.85
N THR A 193 -14.84 4.27 11.93
CA THR A 193 -15.70 4.03 13.09
C THR A 193 -16.29 2.62 13.12
N LEU A 194 -16.07 1.83 12.06
CA LEU A 194 -16.52 0.45 11.97
C LEU A 194 -15.78 -0.42 12.99
N LYS A 195 -16.53 -1.24 13.73
CA LYS A 195 -15.99 -2.14 14.75
C LYS A 195 -16.40 -3.59 14.50
N GLY A 196 -15.57 -4.50 14.98
CA GLY A 196 -15.83 -5.95 15.00
C GLY A 196 -16.33 -6.48 13.64
N PRO A 197 -17.45 -7.22 13.60
CA PRO A 197 -17.93 -7.87 12.37
C PRO A 197 -18.22 -6.92 11.20
N GLN A 198 -18.58 -5.66 11.46
CA GLN A 198 -18.84 -4.70 10.38
C GLN A 198 -17.57 -4.30 9.65
N LYS A 199 -16.47 -4.15 10.39
CA LYS A 199 -15.14 -3.83 9.86
C LYS A 199 -14.63 -4.99 9.00
N ILE A 200 -14.73 -6.22 9.50
CA ILE A 200 -14.36 -7.44 8.77
C ILE A 200 -15.16 -7.55 7.46
N ARG A 201 -16.49 -7.42 7.51
CA ARG A 201 -17.32 -7.43 6.30
C ARG A 201 -16.92 -6.36 5.29
N HIS A 202 -16.52 -5.17 5.73
CA HIS A 202 -16.08 -4.12 4.84
C HIS A 202 -14.74 -4.46 4.16
N MET A 203 -13.79 -5.02 4.90
CA MET A 203 -12.48 -5.45 4.36
C MET A 203 -12.62 -6.62 3.39
N VAL A 204 -13.45 -7.62 3.72
CA VAL A 204 -13.77 -8.73 2.81
C VAL A 204 -14.43 -8.21 1.54
N ALA A 205 -15.42 -7.31 1.65
CA ALA A 205 -16.05 -6.70 0.47
C ALA A 205 -15.07 -5.89 -0.38
N LEU A 206 -14.12 -5.18 0.23
CA LEU A 206 -13.04 -4.50 -0.48
C LEU A 206 -12.18 -5.51 -1.25
N ALA A 207 -11.74 -6.58 -0.59
CA ALA A 207 -10.93 -7.62 -1.21
C ALA A 207 -11.65 -8.33 -2.36
N GLU A 208 -12.91 -8.73 -2.18
CA GLU A 208 -13.72 -9.35 -3.23
C GLU A 208 -13.91 -8.44 -4.44
N ASN A 209 -14.12 -7.14 -4.21
CA ASN A 209 -14.19 -6.15 -5.28
C ASN A 209 -12.88 -6.06 -6.06
N THR A 210 -11.74 -6.05 -5.37
CA THR A 210 -10.41 -6.04 -5.96
C THR A 210 -10.13 -7.31 -6.77
N ILE A 211 -10.45 -8.49 -6.23
CA ILE A 211 -10.30 -9.78 -6.92
C ILE A 211 -11.11 -9.75 -8.22
N ARG A 212 -12.39 -9.39 -8.14
CA ARG A 212 -13.26 -9.32 -9.32
C ARG A 212 -12.75 -8.32 -10.35
N TYR A 213 -12.25 -7.17 -9.92
CA TYR A 213 -11.72 -6.16 -10.83
C TYR A 213 -10.44 -6.66 -11.51
N GLY A 214 -9.47 -7.17 -10.73
CA GLY A 214 -8.18 -7.62 -11.24
C GLY A 214 -8.25 -8.85 -12.15
N LEU A 215 -9.23 -9.72 -11.95
CA LEU A 215 -9.45 -10.90 -12.80
C LEU A 215 -10.27 -10.62 -14.07
N ASN A 216 -11.02 -9.51 -14.09
CA ASN A 216 -11.78 -9.10 -15.29
C ASN A 216 -10.91 -8.35 -16.30
N ASP A 217 -9.68 -7.98 -15.94
CA ASP A 217 -8.77 -7.27 -16.84
C ASP A 217 -8.19 -8.23 -17.90
N ASN A 218 -8.45 -7.92 -19.17
CA ASN A 218 -8.02 -8.69 -20.35
C ASN A 218 -6.90 -7.97 -21.13
N THR A 219 -6.26 -6.96 -20.55
CA THR A 219 -5.19 -6.18 -21.20
C THR A 219 -3.90 -6.97 -21.44
N GLY A 220 -3.73 -8.15 -20.83
CA GLY A 220 -2.48 -8.91 -20.86
C GLY A 220 -1.47 -8.45 -19.80
N ASP A 221 -1.82 -7.45 -18.98
CA ASP A 221 -0.99 -6.96 -17.89
C ASP A 221 -0.99 -7.95 -16.71
N PRO A 222 0.18 -8.40 -16.20
CA PRO A 222 0.24 -9.29 -15.04
C PRO A 222 -0.10 -8.63 -13.70
N ARG A 223 -0.08 -7.29 -13.59
CA ARG A 223 -0.23 -6.56 -12.33
C ARG A 223 -1.62 -6.64 -11.68
N PRO A 224 -2.74 -6.53 -12.42
CA PRO A 224 -4.07 -6.67 -11.84
C PRO A 224 -4.29 -8.04 -11.17
N ALA A 225 -3.78 -9.11 -11.77
CA ALA A 225 -3.86 -10.45 -11.20
C ALA A 225 -3.03 -10.58 -9.91
N LEU A 226 -1.89 -9.90 -9.83
CA LEU A 226 -1.06 -9.83 -8.62
C LEU A 226 -1.76 -9.06 -7.48
N THR A 227 -2.43 -7.96 -7.81
CA THR A 227 -3.25 -7.21 -6.83
C THR A 227 -4.43 -8.05 -6.37
N ALA A 228 -5.05 -8.82 -7.26
CA ALA A 228 -6.10 -9.78 -6.91
C ALA A 228 -5.57 -10.90 -5.99
N SER A 229 -4.35 -11.41 -6.19
CA SER A 229 -3.77 -12.40 -5.27
C SER A 229 -3.51 -11.82 -3.88
N ALA A 230 -3.02 -10.59 -3.79
CA ALA A 230 -2.86 -9.92 -2.49
C ALA A 230 -4.20 -9.75 -1.78
N ALA A 231 -5.26 -9.41 -2.53
CA ALA A 231 -6.60 -9.32 -1.97
C ALA A 231 -7.16 -10.66 -1.50
N ALA A 232 -6.93 -11.74 -2.26
CA ALA A 232 -7.31 -13.10 -1.85
C ALA A 232 -6.57 -13.54 -0.60
N TYR A 233 -5.28 -13.23 -0.49
CA TYR A 233 -4.49 -13.48 0.71
C TYR A 233 -5.04 -12.71 1.92
N ASN A 234 -5.39 -11.43 1.77
CA ASN A 234 -5.96 -10.64 2.87
C ASN A 234 -7.28 -11.23 3.41
N VAL A 235 -8.12 -11.83 2.56
CA VAL A 235 -9.31 -12.57 3.03
C VAL A 235 -8.88 -13.77 3.88
N LEU A 236 -7.90 -14.53 3.41
CA LEU A 236 -7.38 -15.70 4.11
C LEU A 236 -6.74 -15.32 5.46
N GLU A 237 -5.95 -14.26 5.48
CA GLU A 237 -5.32 -13.72 6.68
C GLU A 237 -6.37 -13.30 7.73
N LEU A 238 -7.40 -12.56 7.31
CA LEU A 238 -8.51 -12.19 8.21
C LEU A 238 -9.22 -13.41 8.82
N MET A 239 -9.35 -14.51 8.08
CA MET A 239 -9.93 -15.76 8.59
C MET A 239 -8.98 -16.51 9.53
N ILE A 240 -7.67 -16.45 9.28
CA ILE A 240 -6.65 -17.09 10.12
C ILE A 240 -6.53 -16.37 11.46
N GLU A 241 -6.56 -15.04 11.45
CA GLU A 241 -6.43 -14.16 12.62
C GLU A 241 -7.70 -14.12 13.51
N ASP A 242 -8.85 -14.54 12.99
CA ASP A 242 -10.10 -14.59 13.75
C ASP A 242 -10.04 -15.62 14.89
N GLU A 243 -11.05 -15.62 15.77
CA GLU A 243 -11.06 -16.48 16.95
C GLU A 243 -10.86 -17.96 16.57
N PRO A 244 -10.04 -18.70 17.34
CA PRO A 244 -9.94 -20.15 17.22
C PRO A 244 -11.33 -20.78 17.18
N ASP A 245 -11.62 -21.59 16.15
CA ASP A 245 -12.89 -22.30 15.93
C ASP A 245 -14.01 -21.52 15.20
N SER A 246 -13.76 -20.29 14.76
CA SER A 246 -14.72 -19.54 13.92
C SER A 246 -14.92 -20.13 12.52
N TYR A 247 -13.94 -20.91 12.05
CA TYR A 247 -13.93 -21.49 10.70
C TYR A 247 -13.53 -22.96 10.76
N THR A 248 -14.17 -23.76 9.92
CA THR A 248 -13.79 -25.15 9.64
C THR A 248 -12.71 -25.21 8.56
N ALA A 249 -12.02 -26.34 8.43
CA ALA A 249 -11.03 -26.53 7.39
C ALA A 249 -11.61 -26.28 5.97
N ALA A 250 -12.85 -26.72 5.71
CA ALA A 250 -13.54 -26.53 4.44
C ALA A 250 -13.80 -25.05 4.08
N ASP A 251 -13.90 -24.15 5.07
CA ASP A 251 -14.12 -22.73 4.83
C ASP A 251 -12.92 -22.07 4.14
N PHE A 252 -11.70 -22.60 4.34
CA PHE A 252 -10.47 -22.08 3.75
C PHE A 252 -10.24 -22.54 2.30
N ASP A 253 -10.93 -23.59 1.84
CA ASP A 253 -10.72 -24.14 0.49
C ASP A 253 -11.01 -23.11 -0.61
N ARG A 254 -12.08 -22.35 -0.46
CA ARG A 254 -12.47 -21.33 -1.44
C ARG A 254 -11.46 -20.18 -1.50
N PRO A 255 -11.14 -19.46 -0.40
CA PRO A 255 -10.12 -18.41 -0.42
C PRO A 255 -8.77 -18.88 -0.95
N LEU A 256 -8.33 -20.09 -0.56
CA LEU A 256 -7.06 -20.66 -1.01
C LEU A 256 -7.09 -20.98 -2.51
N THR A 257 -8.19 -21.53 -3.02
CA THR A 257 -8.38 -21.78 -4.45
C THR A 257 -8.34 -20.47 -5.24
N VAL A 258 -8.99 -19.41 -4.75
CA VAL A 258 -8.97 -18.09 -5.40
C VAL A 258 -7.55 -17.49 -5.39
N LEU A 259 -6.82 -17.60 -4.28
CA LEU A 259 -5.44 -17.17 -4.18
C LEU A 259 -4.54 -17.90 -5.18
N ASN A 260 -4.62 -19.24 -5.22
CA ASN A 260 -3.87 -20.06 -6.17
C ASN A 260 -4.20 -19.65 -7.62
N PHE A 261 -5.48 -19.44 -7.95
CA PHE A 261 -5.90 -19.01 -9.28
C PHE A 261 -5.33 -17.65 -9.66
N CYS A 262 -5.36 -16.66 -8.76
CA CYS A 262 -4.83 -15.32 -9.03
C CYS A 262 -3.31 -15.36 -9.26
N LEU A 263 -2.57 -16.10 -8.43
CA LEU A 263 -1.12 -16.28 -8.58
C LEU A 263 -0.77 -16.98 -9.89
N LYS A 264 -1.48 -18.06 -10.23
CA LYS A 264 -1.30 -18.75 -11.50
C LYS A 264 -1.55 -17.81 -12.68
N ARG A 265 -2.67 -17.06 -12.65
CA ARG A 265 -3.01 -16.09 -13.68
C ARG A 265 -1.93 -15.01 -13.83
N HIS A 266 -1.39 -14.51 -12.73
CA HIS A 266 -0.28 -13.56 -12.74
C HIS A 266 0.95 -14.14 -13.44
N LEU A 267 1.36 -15.37 -13.10
CA LEU A 267 2.52 -16.04 -13.71
C LEU A 267 2.29 -16.31 -15.21
N ASP A 268 1.11 -16.77 -15.59
CA ASP A 268 0.75 -16.99 -17.01
C ASP A 268 0.83 -15.69 -17.81
N LEU A 269 0.33 -14.58 -17.26
CA LEU A 269 0.38 -13.25 -17.89
C LEU A 269 1.79 -12.68 -17.93
N LEU A 270 2.59 -12.92 -16.89
CA LEU A 270 3.99 -12.50 -16.85
C LEU A 270 4.79 -13.20 -17.95
N GLU A 271 4.58 -14.50 -18.12
CA GLU A 271 5.22 -15.28 -19.18
C GLU A 271 4.76 -14.82 -20.57
N LEU A 272 3.45 -14.58 -20.75
CA LEU A 272 2.94 -13.99 -22.00
C LEU A 272 3.54 -12.61 -22.29
N SER A 273 3.69 -11.77 -21.27
CA SER A 273 4.31 -10.44 -21.40
C SER A 273 5.78 -10.54 -21.83
N ARG A 274 6.51 -11.57 -21.35
CA ARG A 274 7.90 -11.84 -21.78
C ARG A 274 7.94 -12.32 -23.23
N GLN A 275 7.10 -13.29 -23.59
CA GLN A 275 7.06 -13.85 -24.95
C GLN A 275 6.66 -12.82 -26.01
N SER A 276 5.80 -11.86 -25.65
CA SER A 276 5.35 -10.78 -26.54
C SER A 276 6.31 -9.59 -26.62
N GLY A 277 7.38 -9.56 -25.81
CA GLY A 277 8.32 -8.44 -25.71
C GLY A 277 7.75 -7.21 -24.99
N LEU A 278 6.52 -7.27 -24.47
CA LEU A 278 5.92 -6.19 -23.67
C LEU A 278 6.65 -5.99 -22.33
N TRP A 279 7.23 -7.06 -21.81
CA TRP A 279 8.04 -7.01 -20.58
C TRP A 279 9.23 -6.06 -20.71
N ASP A 280 9.91 -6.10 -21.85
CA ASP A 280 11.12 -5.31 -22.11
C ASP A 280 10.82 -3.80 -22.28
N LEU A 281 9.55 -3.44 -22.48
CA LEU A 281 9.11 -2.04 -22.54
C LEU A 281 8.95 -1.41 -21.14
N LEU A 282 8.94 -2.23 -20.08
CA LEU A 282 8.88 -1.75 -18.71
C LEU A 282 10.27 -1.32 -18.24
N SER A 283 10.35 -0.24 -17.45
CA SER A 283 11.57 0.15 -16.75
C SER A 283 12.06 -0.97 -15.81
N SER A 284 13.37 -1.10 -15.61
CA SER A 284 13.95 -2.11 -14.72
C SER A 284 13.35 -2.11 -13.31
N ALA A 285 13.16 -0.93 -12.71
CA ALA A 285 12.52 -0.79 -11.39
C ALA A 285 11.10 -1.39 -11.37
N ARG A 286 10.34 -1.21 -12.46
CA ARG A 286 8.98 -1.77 -12.56
C ARG A 286 8.99 -3.27 -12.77
N GLN A 287 9.94 -3.79 -13.54
CA GLN A 287 10.13 -5.22 -13.72
C GLN A 287 10.46 -5.88 -12.37
N GLU A 288 11.40 -5.31 -11.63
CA GLU A 288 11.80 -5.76 -10.30
C GLU A 288 10.63 -5.73 -9.31
N GLU A 289 9.89 -4.62 -9.23
CA GLU A 289 8.71 -4.49 -8.38
C GLU A 289 7.69 -5.61 -8.62
N ILE A 290 7.44 -5.95 -9.89
CA ILE A 290 6.51 -7.03 -10.26
C ILE A 290 7.03 -8.38 -9.80
N LEU A 291 8.32 -8.68 -10.01
CA LEU A 291 8.93 -9.95 -9.63
C LEU A 291 9.00 -10.12 -8.11
N GLN A 292 9.46 -9.10 -7.40
CA GLN A 292 9.55 -9.11 -5.94
C GLN A 292 8.17 -9.35 -5.31
N ARG A 293 7.14 -8.66 -5.79
CA ARG A 293 5.77 -8.84 -5.29
C ARG A 293 5.16 -10.19 -5.68
N GLY A 294 5.45 -10.69 -6.88
CA GLY A 294 5.07 -12.04 -7.29
C GLY A 294 5.66 -13.10 -6.35
N ASN A 295 6.96 -12.99 -6.06
CA ASN A 295 7.66 -13.86 -5.13
C ASN A 295 7.11 -13.75 -3.70
N LEU A 296 6.83 -12.54 -3.23
CA LEU A 296 6.19 -12.33 -1.93
C LEU A 296 4.81 -13.01 -1.88
N GLY A 297 3.99 -12.88 -2.92
CA GLY A 297 2.69 -13.54 -3.01
C GLY A 297 2.76 -15.07 -2.89
N LEU A 298 3.75 -15.68 -3.53
CA LEU A 298 4.01 -17.13 -3.41
C LEU A 298 4.41 -17.51 -1.97
N LYS A 299 5.35 -16.76 -1.36
CA LYS A 299 5.80 -16.99 0.03
C LYS A 299 4.65 -16.85 1.03
N LEU A 300 3.80 -15.84 0.86
CA LEU A 300 2.63 -15.61 1.72
C LEU A 300 1.62 -16.76 1.59
N ARG A 301 1.37 -17.25 0.37
CA ARG A 301 0.52 -18.41 0.12
C ARG A 301 1.07 -19.66 0.82
N ASP A 302 2.36 -19.93 0.70
CA ASP A 302 2.98 -21.11 1.29
C ASP A 302 3.01 -21.04 2.83
N SER A 303 3.25 -19.86 3.39
CA SER A 303 3.14 -19.61 4.83
C SER A 303 1.72 -19.84 5.36
N ALA A 304 0.70 -19.35 4.65
CA ALA A 304 -0.68 -19.59 5.01
C ALA A 304 -1.04 -21.09 4.94
N LEU A 305 -0.64 -21.78 3.87
CA LEU A 305 -0.87 -23.22 3.77
C LEU A 305 -0.18 -23.99 4.90
N ALA A 306 1.07 -23.66 5.22
CA ALA A 306 1.79 -24.29 6.33
C ALA A 306 1.08 -24.07 7.68
N THR A 307 0.50 -22.88 7.88
CA THR A 307 -0.31 -22.55 9.06
C THR A 307 -1.59 -23.39 9.11
N LEU A 308 -2.30 -23.51 7.98
CA LEU A 308 -3.52 -24.31 7.87
C LEU A 308 -3.27 -25.81 8.05
N ASN A 309 -2.21 -26.36 7.45
CA ASN A 309 -1.81 -27.76 7.62
C ASN A 309 -1.47 -28.09 9.08
N ARG A 310 -0.85 -27.15 9.81
CA ARG A 310 -0.60 -27.31 11.24
C ARG A 310 -1.89 -27.33 12.06
N ARG A 311 -2.87 -26.51 11.67
CA ARG A 311 -4.14 -26.33 12.37
C ARG A 311 -5.14 -27.45 12.07
N TYR A 312 -5.11 -27.99 10.85
CA TYR A 312 -6.05 -29.00 10.35
C TYR A 312 -5.29 -30.13 9.64
N PRO A 313 -4.55 -30.99 10.38
CA PRO A 313 -3.68 -32.02 9.80
C PRO A 313 -4.43 -33.10 9.01
N ASP A 314 -5.71 -33.32 9.33
CA ASP A 314 -6.54 -34.34 8.68
C ASP A 314 -7.28 -33.83 7.42
N HIS A 315 -7.15 -32.54 7.08
CA HIS A 315 -7.79 -31.94 5.90
C HIS A 315 -6.78 -31.69 4.79
N GLU A 316 -7.06 -32.20 3.59
CA GLU A 316 -6.23 -31.98 2.42
C GLU A 316 -6.64 -30.68 1.71
N PHE A 317 -5.87 -29.62 1.91
CA PHE A 317 -6.10 -28.34 1.27
C PHE A 317 -5.77 -28.36 -0.24
N PRO A 318 -6.46 -27.54 -1.06
CA PRO A 318 -6.24 -27.50 -2.50
C PRO A 318 -4.79 -27.15 -2.87
N ALA A 319 -4.16 -28.06 -3.60
CA ALA A 319 -2.85 -27.86 -4.21
C ALA A 319 -2.86 -26.68 -5.19
N PRO A 320 -1.71 -26.00 -5.37
CA PRO A 320 -1.57 -25.02 -6.44
C PRO A 320 -1.71 -25.75 -7.78
N ARG A 321 -2.56 -25.23 -8.66
CA ARG A 321 -2.78 -25.73 -10.03
C ARG A 321 -2.15 -24.78 -11.03
#